data_AF-A0A0D0D5M6-F1
#
_entry.id   AF-A0A0D0D5M6-F1
#
_cell.length_a   1.000
_cell.length_b   1.000
_cell.length_c   1.000
_cell.angle_alpha   90.00
_cell.angle_beta   90.00
_cell.angle_gamma   90.00
#
_symmetry.space_group_name_H-M   'P 1'
#
loop_
_entity.id
_entity.type
_entity.pdbx_description
1 polymer ?
#
loop_
_entity_poly.entity_id
_entity_poly.type
_entity_poly.pdbx_seq_one_letter_code
_entity_poly.pdbx_strand_id
1 'polypeptide(L)'
;MSSSTTNDLSKWSDEQLHENEDNKDELFEKKSAEHRCRTKVRKEAEQRMAEEVARRKAEEEAKRKAEVEAQRRVEAEAKAHTEEVAQVQSSTSGPSKGKQSRVTASGTAEVAESVGGLALCYGCSDLGVVCKMRVAGSSKARSCNRCRRLRNKCEQPGDVQPSQWRKWEEVMSLWAGKKKARMKSLVAEDDKEEDAEDCEAEENRDVLGTLTEVLSAVVGEMRNMAADRRRAAAESHAQMERVLGTLEEIRGCLDLEFVPEEPEEGSEENFEEEEEEEELDESV
;
A
#
# COMPACT_ATOMS: atom_id res chain seq x y z
N MET A 1 -68.84 25.06 -58.00
CA MET A 1 -67.84 26.09 -57.66
C MET A 1 -66.63 25.33 -57.14
N SER A 2 -65.73 24.94 -58.05
CA SER A 2 -64.51 24.21 -57.74
C SER A 2 -63.34 25.13 -58.08
N SER A 3 -62.63 25.61 -57.07
CA SER A 3 -61.45 26.45 -57.24
C SER A 3 -60.20 25.58 -57.27
N SER A 4 -59.51 25.56 -58.40
CA SER A 4 -58.20 24.95 -58.56
C SER A 4 -57.12 25.85 -57.95
N THR A 5 -56.49 25.38 -56.88
CA THR A 5 -55.30 25.99 -56.27
C THR A 5 -54.07 25.26 -56.81
N THR A 6 -53.65 25.61 -58.01
CA THR A 6 -52.40 25.09 -58.60
C THR A 6 -51.53 26.27 -58.99
N ASN A 7 -50.27 26.23 -58.53
CA ASN A 7 -49.08 26.92 -59.06
C ASN A 7 -48.50 28.10 -58.27
N ASP A 8 -48.09 27.89 -57.01
CA ASP A 8 -47.16 28.82 -56.33
C ASP A 8 -46.05 28.10 -55.52
N LEU A 9 -45.67 26.87 -55.89
CA LEU A 9 -44.59 26.12 -55.20
C LEU A 9 -43.22 26.19 -55.90
N SER A 10 -43.10 26.78 -57.10
CA SER A 10 -41.83 26.79 -57.86
C SER A 10 -41.06 28.12 -57.81
N LYS A 11 -41.41 29.03 -56.90
CA LYS A 11 -40.71 30.31 -56.66
C LYS A 11 -40.06 30.35 -55.28
N TRP A 12 -39.57 29.21 -54.80
CA TRP A 12 -38.52 29.23 -53.79
C TRP A 12 -37.23 29.51 -54.55
N SER A 13 -36.87 30.78 -54.53
CA SER A 13 -35.80 31.47 -55.26
C SER A 13 -34.41 30.90 -54.95
N ASP A 14 -33.63 30.67 -56.01
CA ASP A 14 -32.20 30.31 -55.97
C ASP A 14 -31.36 31.24 -55.07
N GLU A 15 -31.82 32.47 -54.80
CA GLU A 15 -31.18 33.41 -53.87
C GLU A 15 -31.05 32.87 -52.43
N GLN A 16 -31.93 31.99 -51.94
CA GLN A 16 -31.82 31.46 -50.56
C GLN A 16 -30.79 30.34 -50.40
N LEU A 17 -30.30 29.75 -51.48
CA LEU A 17 -29.25 28.73 -51.41
C LEU A 17 -27.86 29.34 -51.22
N HIS A 18 -27.66 30.61 -51.62
CA HIS A 18 -26.33 31.21 -51.61
C HIS A 18 -25.89 31.71 -50.22
N GLU A 19 -26.80 32.18 -49.37
CA GLU A 19 -26.46 32.70 -48.02
C GLU A 19 -26.11 31.61 -46.98
N ASN A 20 -26.27 30.32 -47.34
CA ASN A 20 -26.02 29.20 -46.43
C ASN A 20 -24.66 28.52 -46.64
N GLU A 21 -23.90 28.91 -47.68
CA GLU A 21 -22.58 28.34 -47.96
C GLU A 21 -21.50 29.00 -47.10
N ASP A 22 -21.54 30.33 -46.92
CA ASP A 22 -20.56 31.06 -46.11
C ASP A 22 -20.65 30.72 -44.59
N ASN A 23 -21.81 30.27 -44.11
CA ASN A 23 -22.00 29.87 -42.71
C ASN A 23 -21.33 28.53 -42.32
N LYS A 24 -20.98 27.69 -43.30
CA LYS A 24 -20.42 26.36 -43.03
C LYS A 24 -18.96 26.44 -42.57
N ASP A 25 -18.18 27.34 -43.17
CA ASP A 25 -16.76 27.53 -42.85
C ASP A 25 -16.56 28.11 -41.44
N GLU A 26 -17.36 29.10 -41.04
CA GLU A 26 -17.28 29.67 -39.68
C GLU A 26 -17.63 28.63 -38.61
N LEU A 27 -18.64 27.79 -38.87
CA LEU A 27 -19.01 26.70 -37.98
C LEU A 27 -17.90 25.66 -37.85
N PHE A 28 -17.21 25.33 -38.95
CA PHE A 28 -16.08 24.40 -38.93
C PHE A 28 -14.90 24.93 -38.12
N GLU A 29 -14.53 26.19 -38.31
CA GLU A 29 -13.45 26.83 -37.55
C GLU A 29 -13.76 26.90 -36.05
N LYS A 30 -15.01 27.23 -35.69
CA LYS A 30 -15.47 27.26 -34.30
C LYS A 30 -15.39 25.88 -33.65
N LYS A 31 -15.88 24.83 -34.32
CA LYS A 31 -15.79 23.44 -33.82
C LYS A 31 -14.35 22.97 -33.68
N SER A 32 -13.49 23.34 -34.64
CA SER A 32 -12.06 23.02 -34.60
C SER A 32 -11.34 23.73 -33.45
N ALA A 33 -11.65 25.00 -33.20
CA ALA A 33 -11.16 25.74 -32.04
C ALA A 33 -11.63 25.10 -30.72
N GLU A 34 -12.91 24.74 -30.62
CA GLU A 34 -13.46 24.08 -29.45
C GLU A 34 -12.77 22.73 -29.18
N HIS A 35 -12.55 21.91 -30.20
CA HIS A 35 -11.85 20.63 -30.07
C HIS A 35 -10.41 20.81 -29.58
N ARG A 36 -9.69 21.84 -30.08
CA ARG A 36 -8.35 22.20 -29.59
C ARG A 36 -8.38 22.60 -28.11
N CYS A 37 -9.35 23.42 -27.71
CA CYS A 37 -9.55 23.82 -26.31
C CYS A 37 -9.84 22.61 -25.40
N ARG A 38 -10.78 21.73 -25.79
CA ARG A 38 -11.12 20.51 -25.03
C ARG A 38 -9.90 19.59 -24.87
N THR A 39 -9.14 19.40 -25.95
CA THR A 39 -7.91 18.59 -25.92
C THR A 39 -6.87 19.19 -24.96
N LYS A 40 -6.72 20.52 -24.95
CA LYS A 40 -5.80 21.21 -24.04
C LYS A 40 -6.21 21.04 -22.58
N VAL A 41 -7.48 21.27 -22.26
CA VAL A 41 -8.04 21.09 -20.90
C VAL A 41 -7.85 19.64 -20.43
N ARG A 42 -8.10 18.65 -21.30
CA ARG A 42 -7.88 17.24 -20.96
C ARG A 42 -6.41 16.94 -20.64
N LYS A 43 -5.47 17.43 -21.45
CA LYS A 43 -4.03 17.24 -21.22
C LYS A 43 -3.57 17.90 -19.91
N GLU A 44 -4.06 19.09 -19.60
CA GLU A 44 -3.77 19.77 -18.33
C GLU A 44 -4.33 19.01 -17.12
N ALA A 45 -5.54 18.45 -17.24
CA ALA A 45 -6.11 17.60 -16.21
C ALA A 45 -5.30 16.31 -16.00
N GLU A 46 -4.91 15.61 -17.08
CA GLU A 46 -4.05 14.43 -17.02
C GLU A 46 -2.69 14.75 -16.37
N GLN A 47 -2.09 15.90 -16.72
CA GLN A 47 -0.84 16.37 -16.11
C GLN A 47 -0.99 16.65 -14.62
N ARG A 48 -2.07 17.33 -14.19
CA ARG A 48 -2.34 17.60 -12.78
C ARG A 48 -2.52 16.31 -11.97
N MET A 49 -3.22 15.32 -12.53
CA MET A 49 -3.38 14.03 -11.87
C MET A 49 -2.04 13.30 -11.71
N ALA A 50 -1.19 13.33 -12.75
CA ALA A 50 0.16 12.73 -12.68
C ALA A 50 1.05 13.42 -11.63
N GLU A 51 1.00 14.76 -11.55
CA GLU A 51 1.72 15.53 -10.54
C GLU A 51 1.23 15.21 -9.11
N GLU A 52 -0.08 15.09 -8.91
CA GLU A 52 -0.65 14.78 -7.60
C GLU A 52 -0.25 13.37 -7.14
N VAL A 53 -0.25 12.39 -8.05
CA VAL A 53 0.22 11.02 -7.77
C VAL A 53 1.71 11.03 -7.42
N ALA A 54 2.54 11.78 -8.16
CA ALA A 54 3.97 11.91 -7.86
C ALA A 54 4.21 12.55 -6.48
N ARG A 55 3.45 13.60 -6.14
CA ARG A 55 3.50 14.25 -4.82
C ARG A 55 3.13 13.29 -3.69
N ARG A 56 2.02 12.55 -3.82
CA ARG A 56 1.61 11.56 -2.80
C ARG A 56 2.65 10.47 -2.62
N LYS A 57 3.27 10.00 -3.70
CA LYS A 57 4.33 8.99 -3.63
C LYS A 57 5.55 9.51 -2.86
N ALA A 58 5.96 10.75 -3.11
CA ALA A 58 7.08 11.38 -2.40
C ALA A 58 6.76 11.58 -0.90
N GLU A 59 5.53 11.97 -0.57
CA GLU A 59 5.09 12.12 0.83
C GLU A 59 5.10 10.77 1.58
N GLU A 60 4.58 9.71 0.97
CA GLU A 60 4.60 8.35 1.53
C GLU A 60 6.03 7.83 1.73
N GLU A 61 6.93 8.09 0.78
CA GLU A 61 8.34 7.74 0.90
C GLU A 61 9.01 8.50 2.07
N ALA A 62 8.70 9.79 2.22
CA ALA A 62 9.19 10.60 3.34
C ALA A 62 8.67 10.09 4.70
N LYS A 63 7.39 9.71 4.79
CA LYS A 63 6.80 9.11 6.01
C LYS A 63 7.51 7.81 6.38
N ARG A 64 7.69 6.89 5.43
CA ARG A 64 8.40 5.62 5.66
C ARG A 64 9.84 5.84 6.10
N LYS A 65 10.53 6.83 5.53
CA LYS A 65 11.90 7.18 5.94
C LYS A 65 11.93 7.71 7.38
N ALA A 66 11.00 8.58 7.75
CA ALA A 66 10.89 9.11 9.10
C ALA A 66 10.57 8.01 10.12
N GLU A 67 9.67 7.08 9.79
CA GLU A 67 9.34 5.93 10.65
C GLU A 67 10.55 5.02 10.87
N VAL A 68 11.29 4.67 9.82
CA VAL A 68 12.53 3.87 9.93
C VAL A 68 13.58 4.58 10.77
N GLU A 69 13.71 5.90 10.64
CA GLU A 69 14.63 6.68 11.47
C GLU A 69 14.20 6.69 12.94
N ALA A 70 12.91 6.89 13.23
CA ALA A 70 12.36 6.82 14.58
C ALA A 70 12.58 5.43 15.20
N GLN A 71 12.33 4.36 14.45
CA GLN A 71 12.57 2.99 14.89
C GLN A 71 14.05 2.75 15.22
N ARG A 72 14.98 3.25 14.41
CA ARG A 72 16.41 3.15 14.67
C ARG A 72 16.83 3.89 15.94
N ARG A 73 16.20 5.03 16.24
CA ARG A 73 16.45 5.78 17.49
C ARG A 73 16.00 4.99 18.71
N VAL A 74 14.78 4.44 18.68
CA VAL A 74 14.25 3.58 19.75
C VAL A 74 15.13 2.33 19.96
N GLU A 75 15.58 1.69 18.87
CA GLU A 75 16.49 0.53 18.97
C GLU A 75 17.85 0.91 19.58
N ALA A 76 18.41 2.06 19.23
CA ALA A 76 19.66 2.55 19.80
C ALA A 76 19.52 2.88 21.30
N GLU A 77 18.41 3.48 21.71
CA GLU A 77 18.10 3.78 23.10
C GLU A 77 17.89 2.51 23.93
N ALA A 78 17.15 1.53 23.40
CA ALA A 78 16.98 0.23 24.04
C ALA A 78 18.33 -0.49 24.24
N LYS A 79 19.23 -0.43 23.25
CA LYS A 79 20.60 -0.98 23.38
C LYS A 79 21.41 -0.28 24.46
N ALA A 80 21.39 1.06 24.50
CA ALA A 80 22.06 1.83 25.54
C ALA A 80 21.55 1.46 26.94
N HIS A 81 20.24 1.32 27.11
CA HIS A 81 19.66 0.89 28.38
C HIS A 81 20.08 -0.54 28.77
N THR A 82 20.17 -1.47 27.81
CA THR A 82 20.67 -2.83 28.11
C THR A 82 22.15 -2.85 28.52
N GLU A 83 22.98 -2.00 27.92
CA GLU A 83 24.39 -1.86 28.28
C GLU A 83 24.57 -1.26 29.68
N GLU A 84 23.78 -0.24 30.02
CA GLU A 84 23.78 0.36 31.36
C GLU A 84 23.36 -0.66 32.43
N VAL A 85 22.29 -1.42 32.19
CA VAL A 85 21.83 -2.48 33.10
C VAL A 85 22.92 -3.55 33.27
N ALA A 86 23.57 -3.99 32.19
CA ALA A 86 24.67 -4.95 32.26
C ALA A 86 25.86 -4.39 33.06
N GLN A 87 26.19 -3.12 32.90
CA GLN A 87 27.26 -2.45 33.63
C GLN A 87 26.95 -2.34 35.13
N VAL A 88 25.73 -1.94 35.50
CA VAL A 88 25.28 -1.88 36.91
C VAL A 88 25.27 -3.29 37.54
N GLN A 89 24.82 -4.31 36.82
CA GLN A 89 24.87 -5.70 37.29
C GLN A 89 26.31 -6.19 37.53
N SER A 90 27.26 -5.83 36.66
CA SER A 90 28.67 -6.20 36.84
C SER A 90 29.33 -5.51 38.05
N SER A 91 28.90 -4.28 38.37
CA SER A 91 29.40 -3.52 39.52
C SER A 91 28.80 -3.99 40.85
N THR A 92 27.56 -4.49 40.84
CA THR A 92 26.86 -4.99 42.03
C THR A 92 27.29 -6.42 42.41
N SER A 93 27.80 -7.21 41.45
CA SER A 93 28.57 -8.42 41.77
C SER A 93 29.95 -8.02 42.27
N GLY A 94 30.03 -7.53 43.51
CA GLY A 94 31.29 -7.19 44.16
C GLY A 94 32.28 -8.37 44.06
N PRO A 95 33.60 -8.10 44.02
CA PRO A 95 34.61 -9.14 43.89
C PRO A 95 34.43 -10.15 45.01
N SER A 96 33.86 -11.32 44.68
CA SER A 96 33.57 -12.36 45.64
C SER A 96 34.91 -12.90 46.15
N LYS A 97 35.40 -12.30 47.23
CA LYS A 97 36.54 -12.77 48.04
C LYS A 97 36.10 -14.06 48.70
N GLY A 98 36.12 -15.15 47.95
CA GLY A 98 35.42 -16.36 48.36
C GLY A 98 36.03 -17.61 47.76
N LYS A 99 37.25 -17.92 48.22
CA LYS A 99 37.92 -19.24 48.14
C LYS A 99 38.20 -19.74 46.72
N GLN A 100 39.47 -20.00 46.45
CA GLN A 100 39.90 -20.87 45.35
C GLN A 100 39.14 -22.20 45.45
N SER A 101 38.05 -22.34 44.71
CA SER A 101 37.48 -23.64 44.39
C SER A 101 38.54 -24.33 43.52
N ARG A 102 39.33 -25.17 44.18
CA ARG A 102 40.21 -26.14 43.55
C ARG A 102 39.31 -27.02 42.67
N VAL A 103 39.19 -26.65 41.39
CA VAL A 103 38.55 -27.47 40.36
C VAL A 103 39.45 -28.67 40.16
N THR A 104 39.14 -29.75 40.88
CA THR A 104 39.61 -31.08 40.55
C THR A 104 39.01 -31.42 39.19
N ALA A 105 39.88 -31.54 38.19
CA ALA A 105 39.57 -32.12 36.90
C ALA A 105 39.16 -33.58 37.10
N SER A 106 37.87 -33.84 37.27
CA SER A 106 37.30 -35.19 37.17
C SER A 106 35.81 -35.08 36.91
N GLY A 107 35.45 -35.18 35.64
CA GLY A 107 34.06 -35.04 35.21
C GLY A 107 34.00 -35.06 33.71
N THR A 108 34.11 -36.27 33.18
CA THR A 108 33.91 -36.68 31.79
C THR A 108 32.47 -36.34 31.37
N ALA A 109 32.15 -35.06 31.23
CA ALA A 109 31.01 -34.64 30.46
C ALA A 109 31.42 -34.90 29.01
N GLU A 110 30.82 -35.92 28.42
CA GLU A 110 30.81 -36.11 26.98
C GLU A 110 30.31 -34.81 26.37
N VAL A 111 31.25 -33.92 26.06
CA VAL A 111 31.12 -32.94 25.01
C VAL A 111 30.91 -33.79 23.78
N ALA A 112 29.64 -34.12 23.53
CA ALA A 112 29.17 -34.54 22.24
C ALA A 112 29.48 -33.38 21.31
N GLU A 113 30.70 -33.44 20.79
CA GLU A 113 31.26 -32.63 19.74
C GLU A 113 30.20 -32.68 18.64
N SER A 114 29.33 -31.66 18.63
CA SER A 114 28.39 -31.42 17.55
C SER A 114 29.24 -30.88 16.40
N VAL A 115 30.03 -31.78 15.83
CA VAL A 115 30.90 -31.55 14.68
C VAL A 115 29.99 -31.12 13.54
N GLY A 116 29.99 -29.81 13.32
CA GLY A 116 29.21 -29.12 12.30
C GLY A 116 27.76 -28.91 12.72
N GLY A 117 27.43 -27.69 13.15
CA GLY A 117 26.06 -27.22 13.36
C GLY A 117 25.16 -27.53 12.15
N LEU A 118 24.53 -28.70 12.16
CA LEU A 118 23.56 -29.09 11.18
C LEU A 118 22.30 -28.28 11.48
N ALA A 119 22.15 -27.17 10.76
CA ALA A 119 20.97 -26.31 10.84
C ALA A 119 19.69 -27.16 10.90
N LEU A 120 18.92 -26.94 11.96
CA LEU A 120 17.66 -27.62 12.21
C LEU A 120 16.69 -27.40 11.03
N CYS A 121 15.84 -28.38 10.75
CA CYS A 121 14.76 -28.20 9.79
C CYS A 121 13.71 -27.28 10.42
N TYR A 122 13.47 -26.11 9.83
CA TYR A 122 12.48 -25.14 10.33
C TYR A 122 11.13 -25.76 10.70
N GLY A 123 10.54 -26.59 9.84
CA GLY A 123 9.27 -27.26 10.15
C GLY A 123 9.31 -28.32 11.27
N CYS A 124 10.48 -28.61 11.86
CA CYS A 124 10.62 -29.43 13.06
C CYS A 124 11.07 -28.60 14.27
N SER A 125 11.67 -27.42 14.04
CA SER A 125 12.02 -26.44 15.07
C SER A 125 10.78 -25.94 15.80
N ASP A 126 9.69 -25.66 15.09
CA ASP A 126 8.43 -25.16 15.69
C ASP A 126 7.78 -26.19 16.64
N LEU A 127 8.12 -27.47 16.49
CA LEU A 127 7.63 -28.56 17.33
C LEU A 127 8.64 -28.97 18.42
N GLY A 128 9.78 -28.26 18.54
CA GLY A 128 10.83 -28.58 19.50
C GLY A 128 11.50 -29.94 19.28
N VAL A 129 11.37 -30.54 18.07
CA VAL A 129 11.87 -31.88 17.81
C VAL A 129 13.17 -31.83 17.01
N VAL A 130 14.22 -32.43 17.56
CA VAL A 130 15.48 -32.70 16.85
C VAL A 130 15.22 -33.65 15.67
N CYS A 131 15.45 -33.18 14.45
CA CYS A 131 15.33 -34.00 13.25
C CYS A 131 16.70 -34.32 12.64
N LYS A 132 16.93 -35.60 12.31
CA LYS A 132 18.15 -36.05 11.62
C LYS A 132 18.01 -35.84 10.10
N MET A 133 18.93 -35.10 9.49
CA MET A 133 18.97 -34.92 8.03
C MET A 133 19.71 -36.10 7.38
N ARG A 134 19.16 -36.68 6.32
CA ARG A 134 19.87 -37.68 5.49
C ARG A 134 20.36 -37.05 4.20
N VAL A 135 21.59 -37.39 3.82
CA VAL A 135 22.13 -37.09 2.49
C VAL A 135 21.64 -38.19 1.55
N ALA A 136 20.89 -37.82 0.50
CA ALA A 136 20.50 -38.77 -0.53
C ALA A 136 21.72 -39.06 -1.42
N GLY A 137 22.06 -40.35 -1.61
CA GLY A 137 23.36 -40.89 -2.03
C GLY A 137 24.00 -40.44 -3.35
N SER A 138 23.53 -39.37 -3.99
CA SER A 138 24.15 -38.77 -5.18
C SER A 138 23.81 -37.29 -5.39
N SER A 139 22.99 -36.69 -4.51
CA SER A 139 22.53 -35.31 -4.66
C SER A 139 22.96 -34.49 -3.44
N LYS A 140 23.41 -33.24 -3.66
CA LYS A 140 23.69 -32.28 -2.57
C LYS A 140 22.44 -31.92 -1.75
N ALA A 141 21.28 -32.47 -2.10
CA ALA A 141 20.03 -32.24 -1.41
C ALA A 141 19.97 -33.06 -0.10
N ARG A 142 19.66 -32.37 1.00
CA ARG A 142 19.40 -32.99 2.31
C ARG A 142 17.89 -33.02 2.53
N SER A 143 17.35 -34.18 2.88
CA SER A 143 15.94 -34.33 3.27
C SER A 143 15.82 -34.56 4.78
N CYS A 144 14.76 -34.01 5.38
CA CYS A 144 14.43 -34.24 6.77
C CYS A 144 13.72 -35.58 6.94
N ASN A 145 14.17 -36.44 7.85
CA ASN A 145 13.54 -37.76 8.06
C ASN A 145 12.12 -37.67 8.63
N ARG A 146 11.78 -36.57 9.31
CA ARG A 146 10.49 -36.43 10.00
C ARG A 146 9.41 -35.86 9.10
N CYS A 147 9.66 -34.72 8.45
CA CYS A 147 8.68 -34.10 7.55
C CYS A 147 8.86 -34.45 6.06
N ARG A 148 9.90 -35.21 5.70
CA ARG A 148 10.28 -35.58 4.33
C ARG A 148 10.48 -34.39 3.36
N ARG A 149 10.51 -33.15 3.88
CA ARG A 149 10.79 -31.96 3.06
C ARG A 149 12.29 -31.84 2.79
N LEU A 150 12.61 -31.32 1.62
CA LEU A 150 13.96 -30.94 1.23
C LEU A 150 14.34 -29.61 1.88
N ARG A 151 15.58 -29.47 2.34
CA ARG A 151 16.04 -28.26 3.07
C ARG A 151 15.79 -26.95 2.31
N ASN A 152 15.90 -26.97 0.99
CA ASN A 152 15.66 -25.81 0.11
C ASN A 152 14.16 -25.49 -0.11
N LYS A 153 13.25 -26.25 0.49
CA LYS A 153 11.79 -26.00 0.43
C LYS A 153 11.20 -25.69 1.81
N CYS A 154 12.04 -25.59 2.84
CA CYS A 154 11.65 -25.10 4.15
C CYS A 154 12.02 -23.61 4.29
N GLU A 155 11.77 -22.82 3.24
CA GLU A 155 11.84 -21.37 3.33
C GLU A 155 10.69 -20.87 4.19
N GLN A 156 11.00 -19.96 5.10
CA GLN A 156 10.05 -19.32 5.98
C GLN A 156 9.03 -18.54 5.11
N PRO A 157 7.70 -18.68 5.33
CA PRO A 157 6.66 -17.94 4.60
C PRO A 157 6.63 -16.41 4.85
N GLY A 158 7.79 -15.80 5.09
CA GLY A 158 8.00 -14.38 5.33
C GLY A 158 9.28 -13.82 4.66
N ASP A 159 10.19 -14.68 4.18
CA ASP A 159 11.39 -14.29 3.44
C ASP A 159 11.20 -14.38 1.91
N VAL A 160 9.96 -14.19 1.45
CA VAL A 160 9.71 -14.02 0.02
C VAL A 160 10.37 -12.73 -0.42
N GLN A 161 11.56 -12.86 -0.99
CA GLN A 161 12.27 -11.78 -1.65
C GLN A 161 11.32 -10.92 -2.51
N PRO A 162 11.48 -9.58 -2.53
CA PRO A 162 10.70 -8.66 -3.38
C PRO A 162 10.91 -8.85 -4.90
N SER A 163 11.61 -9.90 -5.34
CA SER A 163 11.94 -10.13 -6.74
C SER A 163 10.73 -10.52 -7.60
N GLN A 164 9.65 -11.08 -7.02
CA GLN A 164 8.41 -11.29 -7.78
C GLN A 164 7.61 -9.99 -8.00
N TRP A 165 7.71 -9.01 -7.10
CA TRP A 165 7.02 -7.72 -7.25
C TRP A 165 7.65 -6.86 -8.35
N ARG A 166 8.98 -6.90 -8.53
CA ARG A 166 9.63 -6.25 -9.68
C ARG A 166 9.15 -6.82 -11.03
N LYS A 167 8.77 -8.10 -11.08
CA LYS A 167 8.32 -8.73 -12.33
C LYS A 167 6.93 -8.26 -12.75
N TRP A 168 6.06 -7.89 -11.81
CA TRP A 168 4.77 -7.27 -12.12
C TRP A 168 4.92 -5.81 -12.58
N GLU A 169 5.89 -5.07 -12.03
CA GLU A 169 6.17 -3.68 -12.43
C GLU A 169 6.80 -3.58 -13.84
N GLU A 170 7.60 -4.57 -14.25
CA GLU A 170 8.12 -4.68 -15.63
C GLU A 170 7.04 -5.06 -16.65
N VAL A 171 6.08 -5.92 -16.27
CA VAL A 171 4.99 -6.35 -17.17
C VAL A 171 4.04 -5.19 -17.46
N MET A 172 3.76 -4.33 -16.48
CA MET A 172 2.97 -3.11 -16.69
C MET A 172 3.72 -2.04 -17.51
N SER A 173 5.06 -2.01 -17.44
CA SER A 173 5.89 -1.05 -18.20
C SER A 173 6.01 -1.38 -19.69
N LEU A 174 5.82 -2.65 -20.09
CA LEU A 174 5.90 -3.07 -21.49
C LEU A 174 4.71 -2.63 -22.34
N TRP A 175 3.56 -2.29 -21.74
CA TRP A 175 2.38 -1.85 -22.49
C TRP A 175 2.44 -0.38 -22.91
N ALA A 176 3.34 0.42 -22.32
CA ALA A 176 3.50 1.85 -22.61
C ALA A 176 4.37 2.16 -23.84
N GLY A 177 4.96 1.17 -24.51
CA GLY A 177 6.04 1.40 -25.48
C GLY A 177 6.01 0.57 -26.76
N LYS A 178 4.88 0.48 -27.47
CA LYS A 178 4.91 -0.07 -28.85
C LYS A 178 3.82 0.44 -29.78
N LYS A 179 3.80 1.74 -30.05
CA LYS A 179 3.16 2.28 -31.27
C LYS A 179 4.05 2.00 -32.47
N LYS A 180 3.92 0.82 -33.09
CA LYS A 180 4.47 0.58 -34.42
C LYS A 180 3.60 1.33 -35.44
N ALA A 181 4.14 2.42 -35.98
CA ALA A 181 3.63 3.09 -37.16
C ALA A 181 3.60 2.08 -38.32
N ARG A 182 2.40 1.72 -38.76
CA ARG A 182 2.15 1.08 -40.04
C ARG A 182 1.30 2.03 -40.88
N MET A 183 1.91 3.13 -41.33
CA MET A 183 1.38 3.91 -42.44
C MET A 183 1.53 3.03 -43.69
N LYS A 184 0.42 2.43 -44.12
CA LYS A 184 0.24 1.99 -45.50
C LYS A 184 -0.61 3.08 -46.16
N SER A 185 0.04 3.88 -47.00
CA SER A 185 -0.63 4.76 -47.96
C SER A 185 -1.38 3.89 -48.97
N LEU A 186 -2.70 4.04 -49.02
CA LEU A 186 -3.53 3.46 -50.06
C LEU A 186 -3.62 4.52 -51.19
N VAL A 187 -2.87 4.27 -52.26
CA VAL A 187 -3.02 4.93 -53.56
C VAL A 187 -3.77 3.94 -54.43
N ALA A 188 -4.99 4.29 -54.82
CA ALA A 188 -5.62 3.88 -56.08
C ALA A 188 -6.92 4.69 -56.20
N GLU A 189 -6.96 5.54 -57.23
CA GLU A 189 -8.17 6.15 -57.75
C GLU A 189 -9.11 5.06 -58.30
N ASP A 190 -10.42 5.20 -58.06
CA ASP A 190 -11.41 4.92 -59.10
C ASP A 190 -12.75 5.56 -58.72
N ASP A 191 -13.26 6.39 -59.63
CA ASP A 191 -14.56 7.03 -59.61
C ASP A 191 -15.68 5.99 -59.53
N LYS A 192 -16.43 5.98 -58.42
CA LYS A 192 -17.82 5.49 -58.38
C LYS A 192 -18.65 6.31 -57.42
N GLU A 193 -19.37 7.27 -57.97
CA GLU A 193 -20.56 7.87 -57.36
C GLU A 193 -21.65 6.81 -57.20
N GLU A 194 -21.69 6.11 -56.07
CA GLU A 194 -22.87 5.36 -55.64
C GLU A 194 -23.13 5.64 -54.16
N ASP A 195 -24.17 6.45 -53.92
CA ASP A 195 -25.10 6.37 -52.79
C ASP A 195 -24.48 6.32 -51.37
N ALA A 196 -23.97 7.47 -50.92
CA ALA A 196 -23.38 7.66 -49.59
C ALA A 196 -24.40 8.19 -48.56
N GLU A 197 -25.46 7.43 -48.27
CA GLU A 197 -26.42 7.74 -47.19
C GLU A 197 -26.69 6.52 -46.29
N ASP A 198 -25.68 5.98 -45.57
CA ASP A 198 -25.93 5.25 -44.29
C ASP A 198 -24.69 4.89 -43.43
N CYS A 199 -23.47 5.32 -43.76
CA CYS A 199 -22.26 4.75 -43.14
C CYS A 199 -21.80 5.38 -41.81
N GLU A 200 -22.38 6.49 -41.34
CA GLU A 200 -21.91 7.18 -40.10
C GLU A 200 -22.48 6.61 -38.79
N ALA A 201 -23.52 5.75 -38.86
CA ALA A 201 -24.19 5.23 -37.67
C ALA A 201 -23.45 4.06 -36.99
N GLU A 202 -22.54 3.37 -37.68
CA GLU A 202 -21.89 2.15 -37.19
C GLU A 202 -20.64 2.45 -36.32
N GLU A 203 -19.77 3.39 -36.70
CA GLU A 203 -18.56 3.73 -35.93
C GLU A 203 -18.86 4.29 -34.53
N ASN A 204 -19.98 5.00 -34.37
CA ASN A 204 -20.38 5.56 -33.08
C ASN A 204 -20.78 4.48 -32.06
N ARG A 205 -21.22 3.30 -32.52
CA ARG A 205 -21.58 2.19 -31.63
C ARG A 205 -20.34 1.58 -30.97
N ASP A 206 -19.22 1.48 -31.70
CA ASP A 206 -17.97 0.94 -31.18
C ASP A 206 -17.32 1.88 -30.15
N VAL A 207 -17.33 3.19 -30.39
CA VAL A 207 -16.80 4.18 -29.43
C VAL A 207 -17.61 4.19 -28.13
N LEU A 208 -18.94 4.11 -28.21
CA LEU A 208 -19.79 4.02 -27.01
C LEU A 208 -19.61 2.69 -26.26
N GLY A 209 -19.39 1.59 -26.97
CA GLY A 209 -19.06 0.29 -26.38
C GLY A 209 -17.77 0.37 -25.57
N THR A 210 -16.69 0.86 -26.18
CA THR A 210 -15.39 1.02 -25.48
C THR A 210 -15.48 1.97 -24.27
N LEU A 211 -16.21 3.08 -24.39
CA LEU A 211 -16.43 3.99 -23.27
C LEU A 211 -17.19 3.30 -22.12
N THR A 212 -18.20 2.49 -22.44
CA THR A 212 -18.98 1.74 -21.46
C THR A 212 -18.13 0.72 -20.71
N GLU A 213 -17.24 0.02 -21.40
CA GLU A 213 -16.29 -0.91 -20.77
C GLU A 213 -15.32 -0.20 -19.83
N VAL A 214 -14.75 0.93 -20.25
CA VAL A 214 -13.85 1.74 -19.42
C VAL A 214 -14.59 2.25 -18.17
N LEU A 215 -15.80 2.77 -18.31
CA LEU A 215 -16.61 3.20 -17.17
C LEU A 215 -16.94 2.03 -16.23
N SER A 216 -17.26 0.86 -16.78
CA SER A 216 -17.53 -0.36 -15.99
C SER A 216 -16.30 -0.82 -15.19
N ALA A 217 -15.12 -0.76 -15.81
CA ALA A 217 -13.85 -1.07 -15.15
C ALA A 217 -13.56 -0.11 -13.99
N VAL A 218 -13.68 1.20 -14.21
CA VAL A 218 -13.45 2.23 -13.18
C VAL A 218 -14.43 2.06 -12.01
N VAL A 219 -15.72 1.84 -12.28
CA VAL A 219 -16.72 1.58 -11.24
C VAL A 219 -16.41 0.29 -10.47
N GLY A 220 -15.93 -0.75 -11.16
CA GLY A 220 -15.44 -1.98 -10.54
C GLY A 220 -14.28 -1.74 -9.57
N GLU A 221 -13.27 -0.99 -9.99
CA GLU A 221 -12.12 -0.63 -9.15
C GLU A 221 -12.54 0.19 -7.92
N MET A 222 -13.43 1.17 -8.10
CA MET A 222 -13.96 1.97 -6.99
C MET A 222 -14.70 1.11 -5.96
N ARG A 223 -15.47 0.11 -6.41
CA ARG A 223 -16.16 -0.84 -5.53
C ARG A 223 -15.17 -1.71 -4.77
N ASN A 224 -14.10 -2.18 -5.42
CA ASN A 224 -13.06 -2.97 -4.77
C ASN A 224 -12.34 -2.16 -3.70
N MET A 225 -11.91 -0.94 -4.00
CA MET A 225 -11.30 -0.04 -3.00
C MET A 225 -12.24 0.28 -1.83
N ALA A 226 -13.54 0.38 -2.07
CA ALA A 226 -14.53 0.56 -1.01
C ALA A 226 -14.74 -0.71 -0.16
N ALA A 227 -14.60 -1.90 -0.76
CA ALA A 227 -14.62 -3.16 -0.03
C ALA A 227 -13.37 -3.33 0.85
N ASP A 228 -12.19 -2.99 0.32
CA ASP A 228 -10.92 -3.07 1.06
C ASP A 228 -10.91 -2.11 2.26
N ARG A 229 -11.37 -0.87 2.07
CA ARG A 229 -11.54 0.09 3.18
C ARG A 229 -12.49 -0.42 4.27
N ARG A 230 -13.60 -1.05 3.89
CA ARG A 230 -14.54 -1.66 4.86
C ARG A 230 -13.90 -2.83 5.60
N ARG A 231 -13.11 -3.65 4.93
CA ARG A 231 -12.36 -4.74 5.57
C ARG A 231 -11.35 -4.22 6.58
N ALA A 232 -10.55 -3.23 6.21
CA ALA A 232 -9.57 -2.61 7.11
C ALA A 232 -10.24 -1.97 8.34
N ALA A 233 -11.39 -1.31 8.15
CA ALA A 233 -12.17 -0.76 9.27
C ALA A 233 -12.70 -1.86 10.21
N ALA A 234 -13.18 -2.98 9.66
CA ALA A 234 -13.63 -4.12 10.47
C ALA A 234 -12.49 -4.79 11.24
N GLU A 235 -11.31 -4.93 10.62
CA GLU A 235 -10.12 -5.47 11.28
C GLU A 235 -9.62 -4.56 12.41
N SER A 236 -9.62 -3.24 12.19
CA SER A 236 -9.30 -2.24 13.21
C SER A 236 -10.29 -2.29 14.39
N HIS A 237 -11.59 -2.43 14.11
CA HIS A 237 -12.60 -2.60 15.15
C HIS A 237 -12.37 -3.87 15.98
N ALA A 238 -12.12 -5.00 15.33
CA ALA A 238 -11.81 -6.25 16.03
C ALA A 238 -10.51 -6.15 16.85
N GLN A 239 -9.52 -5.39 16.39
CA GLN A 239 -8.31 -5.13 17.17
C GLN A 239 -8.60 -4.28 18.40
N MET A 240 -9.41 -3.22 18.26
CA MET A 240 -9.85 -2.38 19.37
C MET A 240 -10.64 -3.17 20.42
N GLU A 241 -11.57 -4.03 19.99
CA GLU A 241 -12.31 -4.92 20.91
C GLU A 241 -11.38 -5.86 21.69
N ARG A 242 -10.34 -6.41 21.05
CA ARG A 242 -9.34 -7.23 21.76
C ARG A 242 -8.60 -6.41 22.82
N VAL A 243 -8.19 -5.18 22.50
CA VAL A 243 -7.52 -4.30 23.46
C VAL A 243 -8.45 -3.94 24.63
N LEU A 244 -9.70 -3.58 24.34
CA LEU A 244 -10.68 -3.29 25.39
C LEU A 244 -10.92 -4.51 26.30
N GLY A 245 -11.03 -5.71 25.72
CA GLY A 245 -11.14 -6.95 26.50
C GLY A 245 -9.94 -7.19 27.43
N THR A 246 -8.71 -6.94 26.95
CA THR A 246 -7.51 -7.06 27.80
C THR A 246 -7.47 -6.01 28.90
N LEU A 247 -7.96 -4.79 28.66
CA LEU A 247 -8.03 -3.74 29.68
C LEU A 247 -9.09 -4.06 30.73
N GLU A 248 -10.23 -4.63 30.34
CA GLU A 248 -11.26 -5.10 31.25
C GLU A 248 -10.76 -6.24 32.14
N GLU A 249 -9.99 -7.19 31.58
CA GLU A 249 -9.33 -8.25 32.34
C GLU A 249 -8.35 -7.69 33.38
N ILE A 250 -7.50 -6.74 32.99
CA ILE A 250 -6.57 -6.08 33.93
C ILE A 250 -7.31 -5.34 35.04
N ARG A 251 -8.37 -4.60 34.70
CA ARG A 251 -9.19 -3.88 35.69
C ARG A 251 -9.83 -4.85 36.70
N GLY A 252 -10.37 -5.98 36.22
CA GLY A 252 -10.93 -7.01 37.09
C GLY A 252 -9.91 -7.60 38.07
N CYS A 253 -8.64 -7.71 37.67
CA CYS A 253 -7.55 -8.14 38.56
C CYS A 253 -7.21 -7.09 39.63
N LEU A 254 -7.21 -5.80 39.28
CA LEU A 254 -6.91 -4.71 40.21
C LEU A 254 -8.02 -4.50 41.25
N ASP A 255 -9.28 -4.66 40.87
CA ASP A 255 -10.43 -4.48 41.76
C ASP A 255 -10.52 -5.57 42.87
N LEU A 256 -9.83 -6.71 42.71
CA LEU A 256 -9.79 -7.80 43.70
C LEU A 256 -8.69 -7.66 44.75
N GLU A 257 -7.60 -6.95 44.44
CA GLU A 257 -6.48 -6.72 45.39
C GLU A 257 -6.63 -5.42 46.19
N PHE A 258 -7.40 -4.45 45.71
CA PHE A 258 -7.72 -3.23 46.46
C PHE A 258 -9.05 -3.40 47.21
N VAL A 259 -9.02 -4.14 48.32
CA VAL A 259 -9.90 -3.78 49.43
C VAL A 259 -9.22 -2.58 50.07
N PRO A 260 -9.70 -1.33 49.89
CA PRO A 260 -9.16 -0.21 50.61
C PRO A 260 -9.32 -0.53 52.09
N GLU A 261 -8.19 -0.83 52.74
CA GLU A 261 -8.09 -0.84 54.18
C GLU A 261 -8.63 0.52 54.62
N GLU A 262 -9.74 0.52 55.37
CA GLU A 262 -10.48 1.73 55.69
C GLU A 262 -9.47 2.79 56.12
N PRO A 263 -9.44 3.97 55.48
CA PRO A 263 -8.44 4.98 55.77
C PRO A 263 -8.54 5.28 57.26
N GLU A 264 -7.54 4.83 58.02
CA GLU A 264 -7.40 5.12 59.42
C GLU A 264 -7.46 6.65 59.51
N GLU A 265 -8.50 7.18 60.19
CA GLU A 265 -8.82 8.61 60.28
C GLU A 265 -7.65 9.40 60.87
N GLY A 266 -6.66 9.68 60.03
CA GLY A 266 -5.45 10.40 60.33
C GLY A 266 -5.68 11.88 60.17
N SER A 267 -6.08 12.51 61.26
CA SER A 267 -5.94 13.93 61.62
C SER A 267 -5.74 14.93 60.49
N GLU A 268 -6.78 15.74 60.29
CA GLU A 268 -6.81 17.04 59.64
C GLU A 268 -5.66 17.95 60.15
N GLU A 269 -4.46 17.85 59.57
CA GLU A 269 -3.45 18.89 59.72
C GLU A 269 -3.70 19.98 58.67
N ASN A 270 -4.24 21.08 59.16
CA ASN A 270 -4.48 22.34 58.48
C ASN A 270 -3.16 22.87 57.89
N PHE A 271 -2.89 22.65 56.62
CA PHE A 271 -1.81 23.35 55.92
C PHE A 271 -2.34 24.71 55.47
N GLU A 272 -1.86 25.76 56.14
CA GLU A 272 -2.02 27.15 55.69
C GLU A 272 -1.34 27.28 54.31
N GLU A 273 -2.15 27.54 53.28
CA GLU A 273 -1.68 27.89 51.94
C GLU A 273 -0.88 29.20 52.03
N GLU A 274 0.46 29.09 51.95
CA GLU A 274 1.36 30.23 51.79
C GLU A 274 1.26 30.70 50.32
N GLU A 275 0.55 31.82 50.14
CA GLU A 275 0.31 32.52 48.88
C GLU A 275 1.63 33.14 48.39
N GLU A 276 2.38 32.42 47.54
CA GLU A 276 3.56 32.97 46.86
C GLU A 276 3.11 33.91 45.71
N GLU A 277 3.20 35.22 45.95
CA GLU A 277 3.07 36.26 44.91
C GLU A 277 4.26 36.18 43.93
N GLU A 278 4.00 35.79 42.68
CA GLU A 278 4.95 35.93 41.57
C GLU A 278 5.07 37.42 41.16
N GLU A 279 6.22 38.02 41.46
CA GLU A 279 6.62 39.35 41.01
C GLU A 279 7.00 39.30 39.52
N LEU A 280 6.22 40.00 38.67
CA LEU A 280 6.48 40.20 37.25
C LEU A 280 7.69 41.14 37.05
N ASP A 281 8.84 40.58 36.69
CA ASP A 281 10.01 41.35 36.26
C ASP A 281 9.91 41.75 34.78
N GLU A 282 9.49 42.99 34.55
CA GLU A 282 9.45 43.69 33.27
C GLU A 282 10.87 44.22 32.95
N SER A 283 11.58 43.60 32.00
CA SER A 283 12.85 44.14 31.48
C SER A 283 12.70 44.67 30.05
N VAL A 284 13.16 45.93 29.92
CA VAL A 284 13.19 46.83 28.75
C VAL A 284 14.35 46.51 27.81
#